data_AF-A0A660SVR9-F1
#
_entry.id   AF-A0A660SVR9-F1
#
_cell.length_a   1.000
_cell.length_b   1.000
_cell.length_c   1.000
_cell.angle_alpha   90.00
_cell.angle_beta   90.00
_cell.angle_gamma   90.00
#
_symmetry.space_group_name_H-M   'P 1'
#
loop_
_entity.id
_entity.type
_entity.pdbx_description
1 polymer ?
#
loop_
_entity_poly.entity_id
_entity_poly.type
_entity_poly.pdbx_seq_one_letter_code
_entity_poly.pdbx_strand_id
1 'polypeptide(L)'
;MPSSASSPHYRFSSASYEAGIEEHDIGGAVIRIYNPEKTIADCFKYRNKLGIDLVIEALSAYRRQNDASMQKILEYAGINRVYTQIRPILEALV
;
A
#
# COMPACT_ATOMS: atom_id res chain seq x y z
N MET A 1 -8.65 -29.38 17.50
CA MET A 1 -8.27 -27.96 17.48
C MET A 1 -6.76 -27.87 17.62
N PRO A 2 -5.96 -27.89 16.53
CA PRO A 2 -4.52 -27.83 16.66
C PRO A 2 -4.04 -26.37 16.79
N SER A 3 -3.42 -26.12 17.95
CA SER A 3 -2.17 -25.40 18.19
C SER A 3 -1.84 -24.17 17.33
N SER A 4 -1.87 -23.02 17.99
CA SER A 4 -1.34 -21.72 17.57
C SER A 4 0.18 -21.77 17.36
N ALA A 5 0.61 -21.81 16.09
CA ALA A 5 1.92 -21.32 15.69
C ALA A 5 1.79 -19.83 15.34
N SER A 6 2.59 -18.98 15.96
CA SER A 6 2.62 -17.54 15.73
C SER A 6 3.21 -17.22 14.35
N SER A 7 2.42 -17.33 13.28
CA SER A 7 2.76 -16.65 12.04
C SER A 7 2.46 -15.15 12.21
N PRO A 8 3.27 -14.24 11.64
CA PRO A 8 2.96 -12.82 11.64
C PRO A 8 1.78 -12.56 10.70
N HIS A 9 0.56 -12.83 11.17
CA HIS A 9 -0.65 -12.59 10.41
C HIS A 9 -0.97 -11.10 10.44
N TYR A 10 -0.86 -10.44 9.28
CA TYR A 10 -1.37 -9.09 9.11
C TYR A 10 -2.90 -9.14 8.91
N ARG A 11 -3.64 -8.57 9.86
CA ARG A 11 -5.10 -8.55 9.81
C ARG A 11 -5.60 -7.22 9.25
N PHE A 12 -6.13 -7.25 8.04
CA PHE A 12 -6.80 -6.11 7.40
C PHE A 12 -8.31 -6.17 7.68
N SER A 13 -9.00 -5.03 7.62
CA SER A 13 -10.46 -5.05 7.45
C SER A 13 -10.78 -5.54 6.04
N SER A 14 -11.95 -6.15 5.82
CA SER A 14 -12.35 -6.70 4.51
C SER A 14 -12.20 -5.66 3.39
N ALA A 15 -12.66 -4.43 3.63
CA ALA A 15 -12.54 -3.33 2.66
C ALA A 15 -11.08 -2.91 2.36
N SER A 16 -10.18 -2.95 3.35
CA SER A 16 -8.76 -2.61 3.16
C SER A 16 -7.97 -3.76 2.52
N TYR A 17 -8.45 -5.00 2.69
CA TYR A 17 -7.90 -6.18 2.05
C TYR A 17 -8.28 -6.28 0.58
N GLU A 18 -9.56 -6.09 0.24
CA GLU A 18 -10.03 -6.26 -1.14
C GLU A 18 -9.61 -5.11 -2.05
N ALA A 19 -9.46 -3.90 -1.51
CA ALA A 19 -9.12 -2.71 -2.28
C ALA A 19 -7.74 -2.84 -2.95
N GLY A 20 -7.72 -2.60 -4.26
CA GLY A 20 -6.49 -2.53 -5.04
C GLY A 20 -5.79 -3.86 -5.28
N ILE A 21 -6.46 -5.00 -5.09
CA ILE A 21 -5.93 -6.29 -5.54
C ILE A 21 -6.08 -6.40 -7.06
N GLU A 22 -4.99 -6.74 -7.72
CA GLU A 22 -4.89 -7.10 -9.13
C GLU A 22 -4.47 -8.55 -9.29
N GLU A 23 -4.96 -9.20 -10.34
CA GLU A 23 -4.57 -10.56 -10.72
C GLU A 23 -3.59 -10.51 -11.90
N HIS A 24 -2.46 -11.18 -11.74
CA HIS A 24 -1.41 -11.25 -12.75
C HIS A 24 -1.09 -12.73 -13.03
N ASP A 25 -1.03 -13.11 -14.31
CA ASP A 25 -0.54 -14.43 -14.71
C ASP A 25 0.98 -14.37 -14.82
N ILE A 26 1.67 -15.14 -13.97
CA ILE A 26 3.12 -15.30 -14.04
C ILE A 26 3.41 -16.79 -14.24
N GLY A 27 3.77 -17.17 -15.46
CA GLY A 27 4.16 -18.53 -15.79
C GLY A 27 3.01 -19.55 -15.66
N GLY A 28 1.77 -19.14 -15.92
CA GLY A 28 0.58 -19.98 -15.81
C GLY A 28 0.00 -20.07 -14.39
N ALA A 29 0.56 -19.32 -13.44
CA ALA A 29 0.02 -19.17 -12.09
C ALA A 29 -0.60 -17.77 -11.93
N VAL A 30 -1.89 -17.73 -11.59
CA VAL A 30 -2.57 -16.48 -11.23
C VAL A 30 -2.17 -16.08 -9.82
N ILE A 31 -1.47 -14.95 -9.71
CA ILE A 31 -1.09 -14.36 -8.44
C ILE A 31 -1.89 -13.08 -8.18
N ARG A 32 -2.24 -12.85 -6.92
CA ARG A 32 -2.94 -11.66 -6.46
C ARG A 32 -1.92 -10.72 -5.84
N ILE A 33 -1.78 -9.53 -6.41
CA ILE A 33 -0.83 -8.51 -5.98
C ILE A 33 -1.58 -7.20 -5.76
N TYR A 34 -1.14 -6.39 -4.79
CA TYR A 34 -1.69 -5.05 -4.66
C TYR A 34 -1.13 -4.14 -5.75
N ASN A 35 -1.98 -3.26 -6.26
CA ASN A 35 -1.57 -2.24 -7.20
C ASN A 35 -0.59 -1.23 -6.55
N PRO A 36 0.15 -0.45 -7.35
CA PRO A 36 1.16 0.46 -6.82
C PRO A 36 0.61 1.47 -5.80
N GLU A 37 -0.55 2.07 -6.04
CA GLU A 37 -1.09 3.11 -5.16
C GLU A 37 -1.55 2.56 -3.81
N LYS A 38 -2.20 1.39 -3.82
CA LYS A 38 -2.55 0.66 -2.59
C LYS A 38 -1.30 0.30 -1.80
N THR A 39 -0.26 -0.16 -2.49
CA THR A 39 1.02 -0.50 -1.87
C THR A 39 1.65 0.71 -1.19
N ILE A 40 1.69 1.87 -1.84
CA ILE A 40 2.15 3.12 -1.21
C ILE A 40 1.30 3.47 0.02
N ALA A 41 -0.03 3.41 -0.07
CA ALA A 41 -0.90 3.68 1.07
C ALA A 41 -0.65 2.71 2.24
N ASP A 42 -0.39 1.43 1.96
CA ASP A 42 -0.02 0.44 2.98
C ASP A 42 1.36 0.72 3.60
N CYS A 43 2.33 1.17 2.81
CA CYS A 43 3.64 1.57 3.31
C CYS A 43 3.51 2.67 4.38
N PHE A 44 2.65 3.67 4.17
CA PHE A 44 2.36 4.70 5.18
C PHE A 44 1.65 4.17 6.43
N LYS A 45 0.76 3.19 6.25
CA LYS A 45 0.08 2.50 7.37
C LYS A 45 1.08 1.76 8.26
N TYR A 46 2.10 1.17 7.66
CA TYR A 46 3.13 0.41 8.37
C TYR A 46 4.46 1.15 8.51
N ARG A 47 4.49 2.47 8.31
CA ARG A 47 5.71 3.31 8.40
C ARG A 47 6.50 3.14 9.71
N ASN A 48 5.82 2.87 10.82
CA ASN A 48 6.49 2.64 12.11
C ASN A 48 7.32 1.36 12.14
N LYS A 49 7.02 0.39 11.27
CA LYS A 49 7.78 -0.85 11.10
C LYS A 49 8.77 -0.77 9.94
N LEU A 50 8.40 -0.07 8.87
CA LEU A 50 9.18 0.02 7.63
C LEU A 50 10.25 1.11 7.66
N GLY A 51 10.08 2.13 8.52
CA GLY A 51 10.89 3.34 8.51
C GLY A 51 10.30 4.38 7.55
N ILE A 52 10.27 5.65 7.96
CA ILE A 52 9.66 6.72 7.16
C ILE A 52 10.45 7.02 5.88
N ASP A 53 11.78 6.90 5.92
CA ASP A 53 12.64 7.16 4.76
C ASP A 53 12.34 6.22 3.59
N LEU A 54 12.15 4.93 3.89
CA LEU A 54 11.74 3.92 2.89
C LEU A 54 10.40 4.27 2.25
N VAL A 55 9.44 4.74 3.05
CA VAL A 55 8.11 5.10 2.54
C VAL A 55 8.20 6.33 1.62
N ILE A 56 9.01 7.32 1.97
CA ILE A 56 9.25 8.51 1.15
C ILE A 56 9.98 8.14 -0.15
N GLU A 57 10.96 7.24 -0.08
CA GLU A 57 11.67 6.74 -1.26
C GLU A 57 10.73 6.00 -2.20
N ALA A 58 9.88 5.11 -1.68
CA ALA A 58 8.89 4.38 -2.45
C ALA A 58 7.92 5.32 -3.17
N LEU A 59 7.42 6.35 -2.48
CA LEU A 59 6.57 7.37 -3.07
C LEU A 59 7.29 8.18 -4.16
N SER A 60 8.54 8.57 -3.90
CA SER A 60 9.37 9.29 -4.86
C SER A 60 9.68 8.46 -6.11
N ALA A 61 9.90 7.15 -5.94
CA ALA A 61 10.10 6.20 -7.02
C ALA A 61 8.83 6.01 -7.85
N TYR A 62 7.67 5.88 -7.19
CA TYR A 62 6.39 5.77 -7.86
C TYR A 62 6.06 7.03 -8.68
N ARG A 63 6.30 8.23 -8.13
CA ARG A 63 6.05 9.51 -8.82
C ARG A 63 6.80 9.66 -10.14
N ARG A 64 7.93 8.96 -10.32
CA ARG A 64 8.72 8.99 -11.56
C ARG A 64 8.14 8.12 -12.68
N GLN A 65 7.12 7.31 -12.40
CA GLN A 65 6.44 6.49 -13.41
C GLN A 65 5.45 7.36 -14.22
N ASN A 66 5.27 7.03 -15.51
CA ASN A 66 4.46 7.84 -16.42
C ASN A 66 2.95 7.80 -16.10
N ASP A 67 2.49 6.76 -15.43
CA ASP A 67 1.10 6.49 -15.07
C ASP A 67 0.80 6.77 -13.59
N ALA A 68 1.73 7.43 -12.88
CA ALA A 68 1.60 7.68 -11.46
C ALA A 68 0.39 8.57 -11.13
N SER A 69 -0.53 8.05 -10.33
CA SER A 69 -1.71 8.80 -9.87
C SER A 69 -1.65 9.09 -8.37
N MET A 70 -1.40 10.35 -8.01
CA MET A 70 -1.43 10.79 -6.60
C MET A 70 -2.87 10.80 -6.05
N GLN A 71 -3.86 11.00 -6.91
CA GLN A 71 -5.28 10.95 -6.52
C GLN A 71 -5.67 9.54 -6.06
N LYS A 72 -5.29 8.49 -6.79
CA LYS A 72 -5.54 7.10 -6.39
C LYS A 72 -4.84 6.74 -5.08
N ILE A 73 -3.63 7.27 -4.83
CA ILE A 73 -2.97 7.10 -3.52
C ILE A 73 -3.85 7.67 -2.40
N LEU A 74 -4.39 8.88 -2.58
CA LEU A 74 -5.25 9.53 -1.60
C LEU A 74 -6.56 8.75 -1.37
N GLU A 75 -7.14 8.15 -2.42
CA GLU A 75 -8.32 7.29 -2.31
C GLU A 75 -8.03 6.07 -1.42
N TYR A 76 -6.95 5.33 -1.70
CA TYR A 76 -6.53 4.21 -0.86
C TYR A 76 -6.10 4.64 0.54
N ALA A 77 -5.49 5.82 0.69
CA ALA A 77 -5.16 6.39 1.98
C ALA A 77 -6.39 6.63 2.85
N GLY A 78 -7.51 7.03 2.24
CA GLY A 78 -8.81 7.13 2.91
C GLY A 78 -9.30 5.77 3.43
N ILE A 79 -9.29 4.75 2.56
CA ILE A 79 -9.67 3.37 2.91
C ILE A 79 -8.80 2.83 4.06
N ASN A 80 -7.50 3.11 4.00
CA ASN A 80 -6.52 2.67 4.99
C ASN A 80 -6.44 3.56 6.25
N ARG A 81 -7.20 4.66 6.31
CA ARG A 81 -7.20 5.66 7.40
C ARG A 81 -5.83 6.30 7.65
N VAL A 82 -5.06 6.49 6.58
CA VAL A 82 -3.73 7.13 6.60
C VAL A 82 -3.68 8.45 5.81
N TYR A 83 -4.85 8.98 5.46
CA TYR A 83 -4.98 10.20 4.65
C TYR A 83 -4.26 11.40 5.27
N THR A 84 -4.43 11.64 6.56
CA THR A 84 -3.85 12.81 7.25
C THR A 84 -2.32 12.77 7.32
N GLN A 85 -1.73 11.57 7.30
CA GLN A 85 -0.28 11.37 7.30
C GLN A 85 0.31 11.50 5.90
N ILE A 86 -0.41 11.02 4.87
CA ILE A 86 0.05 11.05 3.47
C ILE A 86 -0.08 12.45 2.85
N ARG A 87 -1.19 13.14 3.09
CA ARG A 87 -1.53 14.41 2.44
C ARG A 87 -0.40 15.45 2.50
N PRO A 88 0.19 15.78 3.66
CA PRO A 88 1.23 16.81 3.72
C PRO A 88 2.49 16.43 2.95
N ILE A 89 2.80 15.14 2.85
CA ILE A 89 3.98 14.65 2.13
C ILE A 89 3.75 14.75 0.62
N LEU A 90 2.55 14.41 0.15
CA LEU A 90 2.19 14.60 -1.26
C LEU A 90 2.19 16.08 -1.65
N GLU A 91 1.66 16.97 -0.82
CA GLU A 91 1.66 18.41 -1.06
C GLU A 91 3.06 19.02 -1.14
N ALA A 92 4.02 18.50 -0.37
CA ALA A 92 5.41 18.92 -0.43
C ALA A 92 6.18 18.40 -1.66
N LEU A 93 5.62 17.39 -2.35
CA LEU A 93 6.20 16.78 -3.54
C LEU A 93 5.56 17.32 -4.84
N VAL A 94 4.61 18.24 -4.78
CA VAL A 94 4.03 18.92 -5.95
C VAL A 94 4.78 20.22 -6.25
#